data_AF-A0A7Z1AIQ0-F1
#
_entry.id   AF-A0A7Z1AIQ0-F1
#
_cell.length_a   1.000
_cell.length_b   1.000
_cell.length_c   1.000
_cell.angle_alpha   90.00
_cell.angle_beta   90.00
_cell.angle_gamma   90.00
#
_symmetry.space_group_name_H-M   'P 1'
#
loop_
_entity.id
_entity.type
_entity.pdbx_description
1 polymer ?
#
loop_
_entity_poly.entity_id
_entity_poly.type
_entity_poly.pdbx_seq_one_letter_code
_entity_poly.pdbx_strand_id
1 'polypeptide(L)'
;MDEITYLVVDGENIDATLGMSVLERRPNPEERPRWDRVLDAATHTWSQPTKGLFFLNGSNGHLPMGFIQALTAMNYTPIPLACESPTVKVVDVGIQKTLSAIAELDGASVILASHDGDFVPQVRELLSMGRKVAIVCFKEFLSAQLQELVDEGLEVLDLEHDLDAFQVVLPRLQIIDLDAFDPFAFL
;
A
#
# COMPACT_ATOMS: atom_id res chain seq x y z
N MET A 1 19.64 -8.00 15.17
CA MET A 1 19.03 -6.71 14.82
C MET A 1 17.54 -6.96 14.77
N ASP A 2 16.73 -6.06 15.31
CA ASP A 2 15.29 -6.15 15.14
C ASP A 2 14.98 -5.95 13.65
N GLU A 3 14.22 -6.87 13.08
CA GLU A 3 13.81 -6.84 11.68
C GLU A 3 12.87 -5.65 11.47
N ILE A 4 13.15 -4.80 10.47
CA ILE A 4 12.35 -3.61 10.19
C ILE A 4 11.36 -3.93 9.07
N THR A 5 10.11 -3.52 9.25
CA THR A 5 9.11 -3.53 8.18
C THR A 5 9.10 -2.19 7.46
N TYR A 6 9.24 -2.20 6.13
CA TYR A 6 9.07 -1.02 5.31
C TYR A 6 7.66 -1.01 4.72
N LEU A 7 6.83 -0.06 5.15
CA LEU A 7 5.53 0.19 4.53
C LEU A 7 5.73 1.16 3.37
N VAL A 8 5.74 0.63 2.15
CA VAL A 8 5.96 1.37 0.90
C VAL A 8 4.61 1.69 0.29
N VAL A 9 4.25 2.97 0.20
CA VAL A 9 2.91 3.42 -0.22
C VAL A 9 2.93 4.09 -1.58
N ASP A 10 2.18 3.52 -2.51
CA ASP A 10 1.77 4.14 -3.76
C ASP A 10 0.45 4.88 -3.57
N GLY A 11 0.55 6.12 -3.07
CA GLY A 11 -0.63 6.91 -2.74
C GLY A 11 -1.50 7.26 -3.95
N GLU A 12 -0.90 7.41 -5.13
CA GLU A 12 -1.63 7.72 -6.36
C GLU A 12 -2.45 6.51 -6.82
N ASN A 13 -1.87 5.31 -6.80
CA ASN A 13 -2.58 4.08 -7.13
C ASN A 13 -3.75 3.79 -6.17
N ILE A 14 -3.56 3.96 -4.86
CA ILE A 14 -4.62 3.77 -3.86
C ILE A 14 -5.75 4.80 -4.05
N ASP A 15 -5.43 6.10 -4.17
CA ASP A 15 -6.45 7.16 -4.34
C ASP A 15 -7.21 7.00 -5.67
N ALA A 16 -6.50 6.62 -6.75
CA ALA A 16 -7.10 6.36 -8.05
C ALA A 16 -8.06 5.17 -8.00
N THR A 17 -7.66 4.05 -7.39
CA THR A 17 -8.52 2.86 -7.30
C THR A 17 -9.75 3.13 -6.43
N LEU A 18 -9.59 3.82 -5.30
CA LEU A 18 -10.70 4.24 -4.45
C LEU A 18 -11.67 5.15 -5.22
N GLY A 19 -11.17 6.17 -5.90
CA GLY A 19 -12.03 7.13 -6.59
C GLY A 19 -12.69 6.57 -7.85
N MET A 20 -11.93 5.86 -8.67
CA MET A 20 -12.40 5.43 -10.00
C MET A 20 -13.15 4.10 -9.96
N SER A 21 -12.69 3.15 -9.15
CA SER A 21 -13.20 1.77 -9.17
C SER A 21 -14.15 1.47 -8.00
N VAL A 22 -13.91 2.03 -6.82
CA VAL A 22 -14.76 1.79 -5.64
C VAL A 22 -15.94 2.76 -5.58
N LEU A 23 -15.67 4.06 -5.73
CA LEU A 23 -16.70 5.10 -5.55
C LEU A 23 -17.28 5.64 -6.87
N GLU A 24 -16.58 5.44 -7.99
CA GLU A 24 -16.89 6.05 -9.30
C GLU A 24 -17.01 7.60 -9.25
N ARG A 25 -16.37 8.21 -8.25
CA ARG A 25 -16.28 9.66 -8.05
C ARG A 25 -15.09 10.00 -7.16
N ARG A 26 -14.74 11.29 -7.09
CA ARG A 26 -13.73 11.75 -6.14
C ARG A 26 -14.14 11.38 -4.70
N PRO A 27 -13.26 10.75 -3.90
CA PRO A 27 -13.54 10.43 -2.51
C PRO A 27 -13.62 11.70 -1.66
N ASN A 28 -14.61 11.74 -0.78
CA ASN A 28 -14.70 12.76 0.27
C ASN A 28 -13.60 12.53 1.33
N PRO A 29 -13.29 13.53 2.19
CA PRO A 29 -12.28 13.38 3.23
C PRO A 29 -12.49 12.18 4.17
N GLU A 30 -13.73 11.89 4.54
CA GLU A 30 -14.12 10.78 5.42
C GLU A 30 -14.00 9.39 4.77
N GLU A 31 -14.02 9.34 3.44
CA GLU A 31 -13.88 8.11 2.64
C GLU A 31 -12.42 7.81 2.31
N ARG A 32 -11.48 8.68 2.68
CA ARG A 32 -10.05 8.47 2.44
C ARG A 32 -9.44 7.59 3.53
N PRO A 33 -8.41 6.79 3.20
CA PRO A 33 -7.71 5.99 4.18
C PRO A 33 -7.09 6.85 5.28
N ARG A 34 -7.24 6.38 6.52
CA ARG A 34 -6.56 6.86 7.71
C ARG A 34 -5.18 6.25 7.76
N TRP A 35 -4.21 6.94 7.16
CA TRP A 35 -2.83 6.48 7.07
C TRP A 35 -2.18 6.22 8.45
N ASP A 36 -2.63 6.92 9.50
CA ASP A 36 -2.27 6.60 10.87
C ASP A 36 -2.64 5.16 11.27
N ARG A 37 -3.84 4.70 10.91
CA ARG A 37 -4.28 3.31 11.14
C ARG A 37 -3.54 2.32 10.25
N VAL A 38 -3.26 2.69 8.99
CA VAL A 38 -2.50 1.82 8.07
C VAL A 38 -1.11 1.55 8.61
N LEU A 39 -0.41 2.57 9.12
CA LEU A 39 0.92 2.41 9.71
C LEU A 39 0.88 1.59 11.00
N ASP A 40 -0.13 1.81 11.85
CA ASP A 40 -0.31 1.07 13.09
C ASP A 40 -0.60 -0.42 12.82
N ALA A 41 -1.52 -0.70 11.90
CA ALA A 41 -1.84 -2.08 11.49
C ALA A 41 -0.61 -2.77 10.87
N ALA A 42 0.14 -2.11 10.00
CA ALA A 42 1.39 -2.63 9.44
C ALA A 42 2.43 -2.99 10.52
N THR A 43 2.51 -2.20 11.60
CA THR A 43 3.37 -2.48 12.76
C THR A 43 2.93 -3.76 13.48
N HIS A 44 1.62 -3.97 13.58
CA HIS A 44 1.04 -5.14 14.25
C HIS A 44 1.06 -6.42 13.41
N THR A 45 0.97 -6.31 12.07
CA THR A 45 0.96 -7.46 11.14
C THR A 45 2.04 -8.48 11.46
N TRP A 46 3.28 -8.01 11.67
CA TRP A 46 4.41 -8.87 12.04
C TRP A 46 5.05 -8.52 13.38
N SER A 47 4.45 -7.61 14.15
CA SER A 47 4.99 -7.11 15.43
C SER A 47 6.44 -6.60 15.31
N GLN A 48 6.71 -5.84 14.23
CA GLN A 48 8.03 -5.31 13.88
C GLN A 48 8.00 -3.78 13.82
N PRO A 49 9.10 -3.09 14.18
CA PRO A 49 9.21 -1.65 13.94
C PRO A 49 8.95 -1.33 12.47
N THR A 50 8.01 -0.43 12.20
CA THR A 50 7.62 -0.09 10.82
C THR A 50 8.07 1.30 10.43
N LYS A 51 8.65 1.43 9.23
CA LYS A 51 8.99 2.69 8.59
C LYS A 51 8.07 2.95 7.40
N GLY A 52 7.20 3.93 7.53
CA GLY A 52 6.32 4.38 6.44
C GLY A 52 7.08 5.23 5.41
N LEU A 53 7.05 4.82 4.14
CA LEU A 53 7.60 5.55 2.99
C LEU A 53 6.44 5.86 2.03
N PHE A 54 6.21 7.14 1.76
CA PHE A 54 5.05 7.57 0.97
C PHE A 54 5.50 8.25 -0.31
N PHE A 55 5.26 7.65 -1.47
CA PHE A 55 5.75 8.13 -2.75
C PHE A 55 4.76 9.12 -3.38
N LEU A 56 5.28 10.23 -3.91
CA LEU A 56 4.48 11.31 -4.49
C LEU A 56 5.06 11.74 -5.83
N ASN A 57 4.20 11.96 -6.82
CA ASN A 57 4.61 12.57 -8.07
C ASN A 57 4.74 14.10 -7.92
N GLY A 58 5.96 14.60 -8.02
CA GLY A 58 6.32 16.02 -7.97
C GLY A 58 6.72 16.61 -9.31
N SER A 59 6.55 15.90 -10.43
CA SER A 59 7.02 16.34 -11.76
C SER A 59 6.40 17.67 -12.22
N ASN A 60 5.21 18.01 -11.72
CA ASN A 60 4.54 19.29 -12.04
C ASN A 60 5.03 20.48 -11.20
N GLY A 61 6.06 20.29 -10.35
CA GLY A 61 6.62 21.34 -9.48
C GLY A 61 5.70 21.80 -8.34
N HIS A 62 4.51 21.20 -8.21
CA HIS A 62 3.54 21.52 -7.18
C HIS A 62 3.37 20.32 -6.26
N LEU A 63 3.62 20.54 -4.97
CA LEU A 63 3.43 19.52 -3.93
C LEU A 63 2.32 19.96 -2.97
N PRO A 64 1.41 19.05 -2.57
CA PRO A 64 0.34 19.37 -1.63
C PRO A 64 0.90 19.49 -0.21
N MET A 65 1.41 20.67 0.14
CA MET A 65 2.14 20.89 1.41
C MET A 65 1.33 20.50 2.66
N GLY A 66 0.03 20.74 2.67
CA GLY A 66 -0.84 20.32 3.80
C GLY A 66 -0.89 18.80 3.96
N PHE A 67 -0.93 18.05 2.85
CA PHE A 67 -0.89 16.59 2.87
C PHE A 67 0.48 16.08 3.31
N ILE A 68 1.58 16.69 2.83
CA ILE A 68 2.94 16.37 3.26
C ILE A 68 3.12 16.57 4.77
N GLN A 69 2.59 17.69 5.31
CA GLN A 69 2.65 17.95 6.76
C GLN A 69 1.87 16.91 7.56
N ALA A 70 0.69 16.50 7.07
CA ALA A 70 -0.10 15.45 7.71
C ALA A 70 0.66 14.11 7.71
N LEU A 71 1.27 13.71 6.59
CA LEU A 71 2.08 12.49 6.50
C LEU A 71 3.22 12.49 7.52
N THR A 72 3.98 13.58 7.59
CA THR A 72 5.08 13.71 8.56
C THR A 72 4.58 13.66 10.00
N ALA A 73 3.43 14.26 10.31
CA ALA A 73 2.81 14.20 11.63
C ALA A 73 2.33 12.79 12.02
N MET A 74 2.06 11.94 11.03
CA MET A 74 1.74 10.52 11.19
C MET A 74 2.98 9.61 11.07
N ASN A 75 4.19 10.17 11.19
CA ASN A 75 5.48 9.46 11.13
C ASN A 75 5.79 8.79 9.77
N TYR A 76 5.15 9.20 8.69
CA TYR A 76 5.56 8.82 7.34
C TYR A 76 6.74 9.66 6.85
N THR A 77 7.58 9.06 6.02
CA THR A 77 8.59 9.76 5.22
C THR A 77 7.99 10.04 3.83
N PRO A 78 7.57 11.27 3.52
CA PRO A 78 7.12 11.64 2.17
C PRO A 78 8.32 11.71 1.21
N ILE A 79 8.21 11.07 0.05
CA ILE A 79 9.24 10.96 -0.98
C ILE A 79 8.68 11.52 -2.29
N PRO A 80 8.78 12.84 -2.51
CA PRO A 80 8.42 13.45 -3.79
C PRO A 80 9.50 13.11 -4.84
N LEU A 81 9.07 12.58 -5.98
CA LEU A 81 9.92 12.25 -7.11
C LEU A 81 9.51 13.03 -8.35
N ALA A 82 10.49 13.44 -9.15
CA ALA A 82 10.25 14.18 -10.38
C ALA A 82 11.13 13.63 -11.51
N CYS A 83 10.63 13.72 -12.74
CA CYS A 83 11.37 13.43 -13.95
C CYS A 83 10.94 14.42 -15.03
N GLU A 84 11.87 14.88 -15.86
CA GLU A 84 11.57 15.76 -17.00
C GLU A 84 10.75 15.05 -18.08
N SER A 85 10.88 13.72 -18.17
CA SER A 85 10.15 12.93 -19.16
C SER A 85 8.71 12.64 -18.68
N PRO A 86 7.68 13.08 -19.42
CA PRO A 86 6.28 12.89 -19.03
C PRO A 86 5.81 11.44 -19.18
N THR A 87 6.57 10.60 -19.86
CA THR A 87 6.25 9.17 -20.04
C THR A 87 6.73 8.29 -18.89
N VAL A 88 7.57 8.84 -18.00
CA VAL A 88 8.11 8.08 -16.88
C VAL A 88 7.12 8.12 -15.73
N LYS A 89 6.62 6.95 -15.34
CA LYS A 89 5.87 6.77 -14.10
C LYS A 89 6.82 6.88 -12.90
N VAL A 90 7.06 8.11 -12.43
CA VAL A 90 8.11 8.40 -11.45
C VAL A 90 7.91 7.71 -10.11
N VAL A 91 6.64 7.53 -9.70
CA VAL A 91 6.29 6.82 -8.45
C VAL A 91 6.64 5.34 -8.57
N ASP A 92 6.17 4.66 -9.63
CA ASP A 92 6.46 3.24 -9.88
C ASP A 92 7.97 2.98 -9.92
N VAL A 93 8.72 3.79 -10.68
CA VAL A 93 10.18 3.67 -10.77
C VAL A 93 10.85 3.90 -9.40
N GLY A 94 10.34 4.84 -8.62
CA GLY A 94 10.81 5.11 -7.26
C GLY A 94 10.60 3.94 -6.31
N ILE A 95 9.41 3.35 -6.35
CA ILE A 95 9.05 2.18 -5.56
C ILE A 95 9.90 0.98 -5.98
N GLN A 96 10.02 0.68 -7.27
CA GLN A 96 10.86 -0.41 -7.78
C GLN A 96 12.31 -0.29 -7.29
N LYS A 97 12.91 0.91 -7.40
CA LYS A 97 14.27 1.16 -6.88
C LYS A 97 14.36 0.96 -5.37
N THR A 98 13.32 1.34 -4.64
CA THR A 98 13.27 1.19 -3.18
C THR A 98 13.16 -0.27 -2.76
N LEU A 99 12.32 -1.06 -3.44
CA LEU A 99 12.19 -2.49 -3.19
C LEU A 99 13.50 -3.23 -3.47
N SER A 100 14.18 -2.93 -4.59
CA SER A 100 15.51 -3.48 -4.87
C SER A 100 16.55 -3.09 -3.82
N ALA A 101 16.54 -1.83 -3.36
CA ALA A 101 17.44 -1.41 -2.28
C ALA A 101 17.12 -2.11 -0.95
N ILE A 102 15.85 -2.41 -0.66
CA ILE A 102 15.46 -3.17 0.53
C ILE A 102 15.96 -4.62 0.44
N ALA A 103 15.97 -5.23 -0.75
CA ALA A 103 16.50 -6.57 -0.96
C ALA A 103 17.99 -6.68 -0.57
N GLU A 104 18.76 -5.60 -0.73
CA GLU A 104 20.18 -5.54 -0.32
C GLU A 104 20.39 -5.41 1.20
N LEU A 105 19.35 -5.10 1.98
CA LEU A 105 19.45 -4.93 3.43
C LEU A 105 19.35 -6.28 4.16
N ASP A 106 20.10 -6.43 5.26
CA ASP A 106 19.92 -7.53 6.19
C ASP A 106 18.70 -7.28 7.09
N GLY A 107 17.79 -8.26 7.17
CA GLY A 107 16.63 -8.23 8.06
C GLY A 107 15.62 -7.12 7.75
N ALA A 108 15.07 -7.11 6.53
CA ALA A 108 14.00 -6.19 6.14
C ALA A 108 12.80 -6.95 5.57
N SER A 109 11.62 -6.61 6.07
CA SER A 109 10.32 -7.07 5.55
C SER A 109 9.59 -5.93 4.85
N VAL A 110 8.68 -6.23 3.92
CA VAL A 110 8.03 -5.22 3.08
C VAL A 110 6.53 -5.36 3.09
N ILE A 111 5.83 -4.26 3.36
CA ILE A 111 4.41 -4.14 3.07
C ILE A 111 4.27 -3.10 1.97
N LEU A 112 3.80 -3.49 0.79
CA LEU A 112 3.60 -2.60 -0.36
C LEU A 112 2.11 -2.28 -0.51
N ALA A 113 1.74 -1.02 -0.38
CA ALA A 113 0.37 -0.56 -0.62
C ALA A 113 0.20 -0.14 -2.07
N SER A 114 -0.27 -1.06 -2.93
CA SER A 114 -0.56 -0.85 -4.34
C SER A 114 -1.40 -2.01 -4.90
N HIS A 115 -2.03 -1.80 -6.05
CA HIS A 115 -2.74 -2.83 -6.82
C HIS A 115 -1.94 -3.30 -8.05
N ASP A 116 -0.88 -2.57 -8.43
CA ASP A 116 -0.22 -2.71 -9.73
C ASP A 116 0.70 -3.94 -9.83
N GLY A 117 0.61 -4.66 -10.94
CA GLY A 117 1.48 -5.79 -11.27
C GLY A 117 2.89 -5.39 -11.70
N ASP A 118 3.15 -4.10 -11.94
CA ASP A 118 4.47 -3.57 -12.32
C ASP A 118 5.56 -3.83 -11.26
N PHE A 119 5.19 -4.22 -10.03
CA PHE A 119 6.11 -4.54 -8.92
C PHE A 119 6.39 -6.05 -8.75
N VAL A 120 5.74 -6.92 -9.52
CA VAL A 120 5.88 -8.38 -9.42
C VAL A 120 7.34 -8.86 -9.44
N PRO A 121 8.24 -8.35 -10.30
CA PRO A 121 9.63 -8.79 -10.30
C PRO A 121 10.33 -8.59 -8.94
N GLN A 122 10.15 -7.42 -8.33
CA GLN A 122 10.78 -7.07 -7.04
C GLN A 122 10.13 -7.80 -5.87
N VAL A 123 8.79 -7.97 -5.90
CA VAL A 123 8.06 -8.73 -4.88
C VAL A 123 8.51 -10.20 -4.90
N ARG A 124 8.60 -10.81 -6.09
CA ARG A 124 9.06 -12.20 -6.23
C ARG A 124 10.52 -12.37 -5.79
N GLU A 125 11.38 -11.41 -6.09
CA GLU A 125 12.77 -11.42 -5.62
C GLU A 125 12.84 -11.45 -4.09
N LEU A 126 12.12 -10.55 -3.41
CA LEU A 126 12.06 -10.51 -1.94
C LEU A 126 11.52 -11.82 -1.34
N LEU A 127 10.44 -12.37 -1.91
CA LEU A 127 9.88 -13.66 -1.50
C LEU A 127 10.89 -14.81 -1.66
N SER A 128 11.63 -14.84 -2.78
CA SER A 128 12.65 -15.87 -3.03
C SER A 128 13.82 -15.84 -2.03
N MET A 129 14.08 -14.68 -1.43
CA MET A 129 15.05 -14.50 -0.35
C MET A 129 14.51 -14.91 1.03
N GLY A 130 13.26 -15.36 1.11
CA GLY A 130 12.58 -15.70 2.36
C GLY A 130 12.18 -14.48 3.19
N ARG A 131 12.02 -13.30 2.58
CA ARG A 131 11.50 -12.11 3.28
C ARG A 131 10.00 -12.24 3.48
N LYS A 132 9.49 -11.62 4.54
CA LYS A 132 8.05 -11.40 4.66
C LYS A 132 7.65 -10.27 3.73
N VAL A 133 6.69 -10.54 2.87
CA VAL A 133 6.17 -9.56 1.92
C VAL A 133 4.65 -9.60 1.96
N ALA A 134 4.03 -8.44 2.10
CA ALA A 134 2.60 -8.28 2.00
C ALA A 134 2.23 -7.19 0.99
N ILE A 135 1.07 -7.33 0.37
CA ILE A 135 0.41 -6.28 -0.39
C ILE A 135 -0.79 -5.77 0.42
N VAL A 136 -0.89 -4.45 0.55
CA VAL A 136 -2.08 -3.78 1.08
C VAL A 136 -2.86 -3.19 -0.09
N CYS A 137 -4.09 -3.66 -0.30
CA CYS A 137 -4.90 -3.23 -1.42
C CYS A 137 -6.40 -3.45 -1.13
N PHE A 138 -7.24 -3.09 -2.09
CA PHE A 138 -8.59 -3.63 -2.21
C PHE A 138 -8.48 -4.96 -2.96
N LYS A 139 -8.82 -6.08 -2.31
CA LYS A 139 -8.54 -7.44 -2.85
C LYS A 139 -9.13 -7.69 -4.23
N GLU A 140 -10.26 -7.07 -4.56
CA GLU A 140 -10.98 -7.27 -5.84
C GLU A 140 -10.26 -6.61 -7.03
N PHE A 141 -9.36 -5.68 -6.75
CA PHE A 141 -8.60 -4.94 -7.77
C PHE A 141 -7.12 -5.33 -7.81
N LEU A 142 -6.71 -6.33 -7.04
CA LEU A 142 -5.33 -6.85 -7.09
C LEU A 142 -5.03 -7.43 -8.48
N SER A 143 -3.88 -7.08 -9.05
CA SER A 143 -3.48 -7.65 -10.34
C SER A 143 -3.36 -9.18 -10.29
N ALA A 144 -3.77 -9.85 -11.37
CA ALA A 144 -3.71 -11.32 -11.45
C ALA A 144 -2.28 -11.85 -11.24
N GLN A 145 -1.28 -11.12 -11.71
CA GLN A 145 0.12 -11.49 -11.54
C GLN A 145 0.61 -11.41 -10.08
N LEU A 146 0.07 -10.48 -9.27
CA LEU A 146 0.33 -10.47 -7.83
C LEU A 146 -0.46 -11.57 -7.12
N GLN A 147 -1.69 -11.86 -7.56
CA GLN A 147 -2.49 -12.96 -7.01
C GLN A 147 -1.78 -14.32 -7.15
N GLU A 148 -1.08 -14.55 -8.27
CA GLU A 148 -0.27 -15.77 -8.48
C GLU A 148 0.87 -15.92 -7.44
N LEU A 149 1.37 -14.84 -6.85
CA LEU A 149 2.44 -14.88 -5.84
C LEU A 149 1.95 -15.30 -4.45
N VAL A 150 0.64 -15.38 -4.22
CA VAL A 150 0.07 -15.83 -2.94
C VAL A 150 0.53 -17.26 -2.61
N ASP A 151 0.57 -18.13 -3.62
CA ASP A 151 1.09 -19.50 -3.49
C ASP A 151 2.61 -19.53 -3.24
N GLU A 152 3.32 -18.44 -3.56
CA GLU A 152 4.75 -18.24 -3.27
C GLU A 152 5.01 -17.61 -1.88
N GLY A 153 3.96 -17.32 -1.10
CA GLY A 153 4.04 -16.78 0.26
C GLY A 153 3.74 -15.29 0.38
N LEU A 154 3.22 -14.64 -0.66
CA LEU A 154 2.73 -13.26 -0.57
C LEU A 154 1.49 -13.17 0.32
N GLU A 155 1.54 -12.33 1.36
CA GLU A 155 0.35 -11.99 2.14
C GLU A 155 -0.45 -10.88 1.44
N VAL A 156 -1.77 -10.99 1.41
CA VAL A 156 -2.65 -9.94 0.85
C VAL A 156 -3.57 -9.44 1.95
N LEU A 157 -3.40 -8.16 2.30
CA LEU A 157 -4.12 -7.47 3.35
C LEU A 157 -5.12 -6.49 2.72
N ASP A 158 -6.38 -6.61 3.11
CA ASP A 158 -7.44 -5.70 2.68
C ASP A 158 -7.35 -4.38 3.45
N LEU A 159 -7.30 -3.27 2.72
CA LEU A 159 -7.16 -1.95 3.29
C LEU A 159 -8.33 -1.58 4.23
N GLU A 160 -9.53 -2.10 3.99
CA GLU A 160 -10.71 -1.82 4.82
C GLU A 160 -10.87 -2.83 5.95
N HIS A 161 -10.80 -4.13 5.65
CA HIS A 161 -11.14 -5.18 6.62
C HIS A 161 -9.98 -5.58 7.52
N ASP A 162 -8.78 -5.71 6.95
CA ASP A 162 -7.61 -6.19 7.68
C ASP A 162 -6.90 -5.02 8.41
N LEU A 163 -6.97 -3.81 7.85
CA LEU A 163 -6.28 -2.63 8.39
C LEU A 163 -7.20 -1.59 9.07
N ASP A 164 -8.53 -1.76 9.01
CA ASP A 164 -9.51 -0.78 9.52
C ASP A 164 -9.21 0.67 9.06
N ALA A 165 -8.78 0.84 7.81
CA ALA A 165 -8.25 2.12 7.36
C ALA A 165 -9.34 3.19 7.14
N PHE A 166 -10.63 2.86 7.21
CA PHE A 166 -11.71 3.79 6.85
C PHE A 166 -12.61 4.14 8.04
N GLN A 167 -13.17 5.35 8.01
CA GLN A 167 -14.15 5.81 9.01
C GLN A 167 -15.59 5.42 8.65
N VAL A 168 -15.80 5.04 7.40
CA VAL A 168 -17.08 4.67 6.83
C VAL A 168 -16.92 3.36 6.08
N VAL A 169 -17.98 2.57 6.02
CA VAL A 169 -18.01 1.37 5.18
C VAL A 169 -18.10 1.80 3.72
N LEU A 170 -17.20 1.28 2.90
CA LEU A 170 -17.17 1.57 1.47
C LEU A 170 -18.22 0.74 0.74
N PRO A 171 -18.83 1.26 -0.35
CA PRO A 171 -19.84 0.55 -1.13
C PRO A 171 -19.21 -0.52 -2.06
N ARG A 172 -18.44 -1.45 -1.48
CA ARG A 172 -17.69 -2.48 -2.21
C ARG A 172 -18.48 -3.78 -2.28
N LEU A 173 -18.41 -4.44 -3.44
CA LEU A 173 -18.86 -5.83 -3.59
C LEU A 173 -17.65 -6.74 -3.46
N GLN A 174 -17.62 -7.53 -2.39
CA GLN A 174 -16.50 -8.43 -2.08
C GLN A 174 -16.98 -9.86 -1.87
N ILE A 175 -16.07 -10.81 -2.10
CA ILE A 175 -16.27 -12.20 -1.73
C ILE A 175 -15.75 -12.34 -0.30
N ILE A 176 -16.66 -12.55 0.64
CA ILE A 176 -16.33 -12.73 2.06
C ILE A 176 -16.17 -14.23 2.30
N ASP A 177 -15.05 -14.63 2.89
CA ASP A 177 -14.89 -15.99 3.36
C ASP A 177 -15.97 -16.30 4.41
N LEU A 178 -16.61 -17.47 4.30
CA LEU A 178 -17.70 -17.84 5.19
C LEU A 178 -17.26 -17.87 6.66
N ASP A 179 -16.01 -18.20 6.94
CA ASP A 179 -15.46 -18.23 8.31
C ASP A 179 -15.25 -16.82 8.88
N ALA A 180 -15.09 -15.82 8.01
CA ALA A 180 -14.95 -14.41 8.38
C ALA A 180 -16.30 -13.64 8.33
N PHE A 181 -17.37 -14.29 7.88
CA PHE A 181 -18.67 -13.63 7.69
C PHE A 181 -19.35 -13.33 9.03
N ASP A 182 -19.44 -12.04 9.38
CA ASP A 182 -20.29 -11.54 10.46
C ASP A 182 -21.60 -10.98 9.90
N PRO A 183 -22.76 -11.65 10.11
CA PRO A 183 -24.04 -11.14 9.64
C PRO A 183 -24.44 -9.80 10.28
N PHE A 184 -23.95 -9.45 11.48
CA PHE A 184 -24.27 -8.18 12.11
C PHE A 184 -23.68 -6.97 11.38
N ALA A 185 -22.65 -7.17 10.54
CA ALA A 185 -22.12 -6.11 9.69
C ALA A 185 -23.08 -5.71 8.54
N PHE A 186 -24.12 -6.52 8.26
CA PHE A 186 -25.06 -6.34 7.16
C PHE A 186 -26.51 -6.04 7.59
N LEU A 187 -26.78 -5.94 8.90
CA LEU A 187 -28.11 -5.70 9.48
C LEU A 187 -28.19 -4.29 10.07
#